data_AF-A0A7K3WMA9-F1
#
_entry.id   AF-A0A7K3WMA9-F1
#
_cell.length_a   1.000
_cell.length_b   1.000
_cell.length_c   1.000
_cell.angle_alpha   90.00
_cell.angle_beta   90.00
_cell.angle_gamma   90.00
#
_symmetry.space_group_name_H-M   'P 1'
#
loop_
_entity.id
_entity.type
_entity.pdbx_description
1 polymer ?
#
loop_
_entity_poly.entity_id
_entity_poly.type
_entity_poly.pdbx_seq_one_letter_code
_entity_poly.pdbx_strand_id
1 'polypeptide(L)' 'MEISWSRVMHRGAERIKIDFPYNQKLSNAIRAEAGARWSKTLKAWHVKDSNENIEKILVIVEKMMKEDNDKL' A
#
# COMPACT_ATOMS: atom_id res chain seq x y z
N MET A 1 -9.84 -5.81 8.83
CA MET A 1 -8.79 -5.90 7.77
C MET A 1 -7.43 -5.72 8.44
N GLU A 2 -6.43 -6.56 8.15
CA GLU A 2 -5.06 -6.38 8.65
C GLU A 2 -4.16 -5.87 7.52
N ILE A 3 -3.42 -4.80 7.78
CA ILE A 3 -2.48 -4.18 6.84
C ILE A 3 -1.16 -4.02 7.58
N SER A 4 -0.07 -4.51 6.99
CA SER A 4 1.27 -4.34 7.52
C SER A 4 2.18 -3.73 6.46
N TRP A 5 3.19 -2.99 6.91
CA TRP A 5 4.20 -2.43 6.02
C TRP A 5 5.60 -2.62 6.60
N SER A 6 6.58 -2.74 5.71
CA SER A 6 7.99 -2.87 6.06
C SER A 6 8.87 -2.12 5.08
N ARG A 7 9.96 -1.53 5.57
CA ARG A 7 10.99 -0.95 4.70
C ARG A 7 11.89 -2.06 4.18
N VAL A 8 12.10 -2.08 2.87
CA VAL A 8 12.91 -3.09 2.18
C VAL A 8 13.87 -2.41 1.20
N MET A 9 15.11 -2.90 1.15
CA MET A 9 16.04 -2.52 0.10
C MET A 9 15.77 -3.40 -1.12
N HIS A 10 15.28 -2.83 -2.21
CA HIS A 10 14.94 -3.57 -3.42
C HIS A 10 15.58 -2.95 -4.66
N ARG A 11 16.52 -3.69 -5.28
CA ARG A 11 17.31 -3.26 -6.45
C ARG A 11 18.11 -1.98 -6.20
N GLY A 12 18.75 -1.86 -5.04
CA GLY A 12 19.57 -0.70 -4.70
C GLY A 12 18.80 0.55 -4.27
N ALA A 13 17.48 0.45 -4.07
CA ALA A 13 16.65 1.56 -3.61
C ALA A 13 15.81 1.16 -2.40
N GLU A 14 15.64 2.10 -1.47
CA GLU A 14 14.74 1.96 -0.33
C GLU A 14 13.29 2.05 -0.79
N ARG A 15 12.51 1.04 -0.39
CA ARG A 15 11.12 0.88 -0.78
C ARG A 15 10.29 0.51 0.42
N ILE A 16 9.03 0.89 0.39
CA ILE A 16 8.06 0.45 1.39
C ILE A 16 7.26 -0.67 0.77
N LYS A 17 7.36 -1.85 1.36
CA LYS A 17 6.53 -3.02 1.07
C LYS A 17 5.24 -2.91 1.88
N ILE A 18 4.12 -3.19 1.24
CA ILE A 18 2.79 -3.15 1.83
C ILE A 18 2.17 -4.54 1.64
N ASP A 19 1.86 -5.19 2.75
CA ASP A 19 1.26 -6.52 2.81
C ASP A 19 -0.15 -6.40 3.37
N PHE A 20 -1.12 -6.89 2.61
CA PHE A 20 -2.53 -6.91 2.99
C PHE A 20 -3.23 -8.07 2.26
N PRO A 21 -4.32 -8.64 2.84
CA PRO A 21 -5.15 -9.62 2.15
C PRO A 21 -5.64 -9.09 0.81
N TYR A 22 -5.82 -9.96 -0.18
CA TYR A 22 -6.24 -9.53 -1.51
C TYR A 22 -7.52 -8.68 -1.44
N ASN A 23 -7.35 -7.40 -1.74
CA ASN A 23 -8.44 -6.42 -1.80
C ASN A 23 -8.28 -5.63 -3.09
N GLN A 24 -9.21 -5.85 -4.01
CA GLN A 24 -9.19 -5.24 -5.35
C GLN A 24 -9.33 -3.71 -5.28
N LYS A 25 -10.16 -3.19 -4.37
CA LYS A 25 -10.34 -1.75 -4.20
C LYS A 25 -9.05 -1.10 -3.71
N LEU A 26 -8.47 -1.63 -2.64
CA LEU A 26 -7.23 -1.12 -2.07
C LEU A 26 -6.08 -1.22 -3.08
N SER A 27 -5.96 -2.34 -3.78
CA SER A 27 -4.93 -2.55 -4.83
C SER A 27 -5.04 -1.52 -5.96
N ASN A 28 -6.27 -1.22 -6.40
CA ASN A 28 -6.51 -0.21 -7.43
C ASN A 28 -6.19 1.20 -6.93
N ALA A 29 -6.58 1.53 -5.69
CA ALA A 29 -6.33 2.83 -5.07
C ALA A 29 -4.82 3.11 -4.91
N ILE A 30 -4.07 2.20 -4.26
CA ILE A 30 -2.62 2.40 -4.05
C ILE A 30 -1.83 2.44 -5.37
N ARG A 31 -2.31 1.75 -6.40
CA ARG A 31 -1.71 1.78 -7.74
C ARG A 31 -1.97 3.13 -8.43
N ALA A 32 -3.21 3.62 -8.39
CA ALA A 32 -3.61 4.85 -9.07
C ALA A 32 -3.07 6.10 -8.36
N GLU A 33 -3.17 6.15 -7.04
CA GLU A 33 -2.89 7.36 -6.25
C GLU A 33 -1.44 7.40 -5.76
N ALA A 34 -0.93 6.29 -5.21
CA ALA A 34 0.43 6.21 -4.65
C ALA A 34 1.49 5.66 -5.62
N GLY A 35 1.10 5.34 -6.87
CA GLY A 35 2.00 4.78 -7.87
C GLY A 35 2.62 3.43 -7.47
N ALA A 36 1.94 2.68 -6.59
CA ALA A 36 2.42 1.39 -6.10
C ALA A 36 2.57 0.38 -7.24
N ARG A 37 3.61 -0.46 -7.13
CA ARG A 37 3.90 -1.52 -8.09
C ARG A 37 3.83 -2.87 -7.41
N TRP A 38 3.31 -3.86 -8.12
CA TRP A 38 3.38 -5.25 -7.68
C TRP A 38 4.76 -5.83 -7.98
N SER A 39 5.43 -6.35 -6.96
CA SER A 39 6.67 -7.11 -7.13
C SER A 39 6.38 -8.61 -7.09
N LYS A 40 6.69 -9.31 -8.19
CA LYS A 40 6.59 -10.77 -8.25
C LYS A 40 7.53 -11.46 -7.25
N THR A 41 8.69 -10.87 -6.99
CA THR A 41 9.70 -11.42 -6.07
C THR A 41 9.29 -11.24 -4.60
N LEU A 42 8.74 -10.07 -4.25
CA LEU A 42 8.27 -9.80 -2.88
C LEU A 42 6.85 -10.32 -2.64
N LYS A 43 6.14 -10.72 -3.71
CA LYS A 43 4.71 -11.07 -3.71
C LYS A 43 3.86 -10.04 -2.97
N ALA A 44 4.19 -8.77 -3.17
CA ALA A 44 3.59 -7.66 -2.44
C ALA A 44 3.64 -6.37 -3.27
N TRP A 45 2.82 -5.42 -2.85
CA TRP A 45 2.86 -4.06 -3.37
C TRP A 45 4.02 -3.29 -2.75
N HIS A 46 4.66 -2.44 -3.53
CA HIS A 46 5.73 -1.60 -3.03
C HIS A 46 5.76 -0.22 -3.70
N VAL A 47 6.15 0.79 -2.94
CA VAL A 47 6.37 2.17 -3.37
C VAL A 47 7.81 2.62 -3.08
N LYS A 48 8.23 3.76 -3.63
CA LYS A 48 9.49 4.40 -3.22
C LYS A 48 9.32 4.91 -1.79
N ASP A 49 10.34 4.72 -0.93
CA ASP A 49 10.34 5.32 0.40
C ASP A 49 10.47 6.84 0.27
N SER A 50 9.36 7.54 0.46
CA SER A 50 9.25 8.99 0.37
C SER A 50 8.03 9.42 1.17
N ASN A 51 8.14 10.53 1.89
CA ASN A 51 7.06 11.05 2.73
C ASN A 51 5.73 11.21 1.97
N GLU A 52 5.78 11.67 0.72
CA GLU A 52 4.58 11.81 -0.13
C GLU A 52 3.85 10.47 -0.35
N ASN A 53 4.58 9.40 -0.71
CA ASN A 53 3.96 8.09 -0.93
C ASN A 53 3.42 7.50 0.37
N ILE A 54 4.12 7.72 1.49
CA ILE A 54 3.67 7.27 2.81
C ILE A 54 2.34 7.93 3.14
N GLU A 55 2.27 9.25 3.02
CA GLU A 55 1.06 10.03 3.31
C GLU A 55 -0.11 9.58 2.44
N LYS A 56 0.12 9.40 1.13
CA LYS A 56 -0.90 8.88 0.20
C LYS A 56 -1.42 7.50 0.65
N ILE A 57 -0.54 6.58 1.01
CA ILE A 57 -0.94 5.24 1.47
C ILE A 57 -1.77 5.33 2.75
N LEU A 58 -1.34 6.15 3.73
CA LEU A 58 -2.08 6.34 4.98
C LEU A 58 -3.49 6.86 4.71
N VAL A 59 -3.64 7.90 3.88
CA VAL A 59 -4.95 8.45 3.51
C VAL A 59 -5.84 7.41 2.82
N ILE A 60 -5.29 6.60 1.92
CA ILE A 60 -6.04 5.54 1.23
C ILE A 60 -6.51 4.47 2.22
N VAL A 61 -5.63 4.04 3.12
CA VAL A 61 -5.93 3.04 4.15
C VAL A 61 -7.02 3.56 5.10
N GLU A 62 -6.90 4.80 5.56
CA GLU A 62 -7.91 5.43 6.42
C GLU A 62 -9.27 5.54 5.73
N LYS A 63 -9.30 5.94 4.45
CA LYS A 63 -10.54 5.95 3.65
C LYS A 63 -11.18 4.57 3.59
N MET A 64 -10.39 3.54 3.28
CA MET A 64 -10.88 2.16 3.20
C MET A 64 -11.39 1.63 4.55
N MET A 65 -10.73 1.97 5.66
CA MET A 65 -11.20 1.59 7.00
C MET A 65 -12.51 2.29 7.37
N LYS A 66 -12.70 3.56 6.98
CA LYS A 66 -13.94 4.30 7.22
C LYS A 66 -15.10 3.74 6.38
N GLU A 67 -14.87 3.43 5.10
CA GLU A 67 -15.88 2.83 4.22
C GLU A 67 -16.33 1.43 4.69
N ASP A 68 -15.47 0.67 5.38
CA ASP A 68 -15.84 -0.63 5.95
C ASP A 68 -16.72 -0.46 7.20
N ASN A 69 -16.44 0.55 8.03
CA ASN A 69 -17.20 0.86 9.25
C ASN A 69 -18.57 1.50 8.98
N ASP A 70 -18.74 2.23 7.88
CA ASP A 70 -20.01 2.87 7.50
C ASP A 70 -21.06 1.86 6.96
N LYS A 71 -20.64 0.63 6.67
CA LYS A 71 -21.51 -0.45 6.19
C LYS A 71 -22.15 -1.29 7.31
N LEU A 72 -22.04 -0.84 8.57
CA LEU A 72 -22.60 -1.51 9.74
C LEU A 72 -23.93 -0.90 10.18
#